data_AF-A0A3Q3WVF6-F1
#
_entry.id   AF-A0A3Q3WVF6-F1
#
_cell.length_a   1.000
_cell.length_b   1.000
_cell.length_c   1.000
_cell.angle_alpha   90.00
_cell.angle_beta   90.00
_cell.angle_gamma   90.00
#
_symmetry.space_group_name_H-M   'P 1'
#
loop_
_entity.id
_entity.type
_entity.pdbx_description
1 polymer ?
#
loop_
_entity_poly.entity_id
_entity_poly.type
_entity_poly.pdbx_seq_one_letter_code
_entity_poly.pdbx_strand_id
1 'polypeptide(L)'
;MKGLLLLCLLHIFGGQTSSACPHLCSCKGTQVICSGRSLKLSSLPTSFPAGTTILELHDNLLTSLPNGLLDDLKSLSDVYLILKIL
;
A
#
# COMPACT_ATOMS: atom_id res chain seq x y z
N MET A 1 31.71 -12.94 -26.45
CA MET A 1 31.71 -13.71 -25.18
C MET A 1 31.66 -12.82 -23.92
N LYS A 2 30.87 -11.74 -23.93
CA LYS A 2 30.80 -10.77 -22.81
C LYS A 2 29.37 -10.26 -22.54
N GLY A 3 28.47 -10.38 -23.52
CA GLY A 3 27.08 -9.90 -23.42
C GLY A 3 26.11 -10.84 -22.69
N LEU A 4 26.50 -12.07 -22.38
CA LEU A 4 25.61 -13.04 -21.73
C LEU A 4 25.60 -12.94 -20.19
N LEU A 5 26.63 -12.32 -19.60
CA LEU A 5 26.75 -12.11 -18.15
C LEU A 5 25.84 -11.01 -17.59
N LEU A 6 25.38 -10.09 -18.44
CA LEU A 6 24.50 -8.98 -18.06
C LEU A 6 23.02 -9.38 -17.93
N LEU A 7 22.62 -10.51 -18.54
CA LEU A 7 21.23 -10.97 -18.48
C LEU A 7 20.91 -11.72 -17.17
N CYS A 8 21.90 -12.32 -16.50
CA CYS A 8 21.66 -13.01 -15.23
C CYS A 8 21.43 -12.08 -14.03
N LEU A 9 21.76 -10.79 -14.12
CA LEU A 9 21.52 -9.84 -13.03
C LEU A 9 20.05 -9.36 -12.96
N LEU A 10 19.26 -9.56 -14.01
CA LEU A 10 17.83 -9.22 -14.03
C LEU A 10 16.94 -10.36 -13.52
N HIS A 11 17.49 -11.56 -13.27
CA HIS A 11 16.73 -12.74 -12.84
C HIS A 11 16.80 -13.03 -11.32
N ILE A 12 17.37 -12.14 -10.50
CA ILE A 12 17.57 -12.40 -9.05
C ILE A 12 16.52 -11.72 -8.15
N PHE A 13 15.68 -10.84 -8.68
CA PHE A 13 14.51 -10.40 -7.94
C PHE A 13 13.28 -11.02 -8.59
N GLY A 14 12.84 -12.16 -8.04
CA GLY A 14 11.44 -12.55 -8.11
C GLY A 14 10.62 -11.43 -7.50
N GLY A 15 10.33 -10.41 -8.30
CA GLY A 15 9.40 -9.35 -7.96
C GLY A 15 8.04 -10.00 -7.82
N GLN A 16 7.72 -10.41 -6.59
CA GLN A 16 6.36 -10.62 -6.16
C GLN A 16 5.57 -9.42 -6.72
N THR A 17 4.42 -9.67 -7.34
CA THR A 17 3.50 -8.61 -7.79
C THR A 17 2.87 -7.90 -6.59
N SER A 18 3.66 -7.48 -5.60
CA SER A 18 3.24 -6.53 -4.60
C SER A 18 3.13 -5.19 -5.31
N SER A 19 1.97 -4.56 -5.25
CA SER A 19 1.88 -3.16 -5.66
C SER A 19 2.95 -2.38 -4.90
N ALA A 20 3.62 -1.45 -5.58
CA ALA A 20 4.60 -0.57 -4.94
C ALA A 20 3.95 0.20 -3.78
N CYS A 21 4.78 0.69 -2.84
CA CYS A 21 4.29 1.54 -1.76
C CYS A 21 3.54 2.75 -2.35
N PRO A 22 2.30 3.04 -1.92
CA PRO A 22 1.56 4.17 -2.47
C PRO A 22 2.32 5.49 -2.27
N HIS A 23 2.36 6.34 -3.30
CA HIS A 23 3.15 7.59 -3.29
C HIS A 23 2.81 8.53 -2.12
N LEU A 24 1.56 8.53 -1.67
CA LEU A 24 1.11 9.36 -0.55
C LEU A 24 1.39 8.74 0.82
N CYS A 25 1.91 7.52 0.89
CA CYS A 25 2.13 6.77 2.11
C CYS A 25 3.62 6.46 2.32
N SER A 26 3.96 5.97 3.50
CA SER A 26 5.28 5.41 3.81
C SER A 26 5.12 3.93 4.16
N CYS A 27 6.03 3.08 3.71
CA CYS A 27 5.96 1.65 3.98
C CYS A 27 7.20 1.20 4.76
N LYS A 28 6.98 0.43 5.84
CA LYS A 28 8.03 -0.16 6.67
C LYS A 28 7.74 -1.64 6.85
N GLY A 29 8.49 -2.49 6.14
CA GLY A 29 8.15 -3.91 6.05
C GLY A 29 6.77 -4.11 5.45
N THR A 30 5.85 -4.71 6.20
CA THR A 30 4.45 -4.94 5.82
C THR A 30 3.47 -3.90 6.37
N GLN A 31 3.96 -2.86 7.06
CA GLN A 31 3.14 -1.77 7.56
C GLN A 31 3.07 -0.64 6.52
N VAL A 32 1.85 -0.20 6.21
CA VAL A 32 1.56 0.91 5.31
C VAL A 32 1.00 2.08 6.12
N ILE A 33 1.75 3.17 6.15
CA ILE A 33 1.49 4.35 6.96
C ILE A 33 1.01 5.49 6.07
N CYS A 34 -0.30 5.74 6.06
CA CYS A 34 -0.95 6.81 5.32
C CYS A 34 -1.59 7.86 6.24
N SER A 35 -1.27 7.85 7.53
CA SER A 35 -1.83 8.76 8.53
C SER A 35 -1.34 10.21 8.35
N GLY A 36 -2.21 11.19 8.65
CA GLY A 36 -1.86 12.61 8.62
C GLY A 36 -1.60 13.20 7.22
N ARG A 37 -2.07 12.55 6.16
CA ARG A 37 -1.80 12.91 4.76
C ARG A 37 -2.90 13.76 4.11
N SER A 38 -3.88 14.22 4.89
CA SER A 38 -5.06 14.96 4.41
C SER A 38 -5.83 14.22 3.30
N LEU A 39 -5.84 12.89 3.33
CA LEU A 39 -6.51 12.06 2.34
C LEU A 39 -8.02 12.27 2.40
N LYS A 40 -8.63 12.34 1.22
CA LYS A 40 -10.07 12.31 0.98
C LYS A 40 -10.37 11.05 0.18
N LEU A 41 -11.66 10.73 0.02
CA LEU A 41 -12.07 9.58 -0.78
C LEU A 41 -11.45 9.59 -2.19
N SER A 42 -11.36 10.77 -2.82
CA SER A 42 -10.80 10.96 -4.17
C SER A 42 -9.28 10.86 -4.25
N SER A 43 -8.55 10.96 -3.13
CA SER A 43 -7.08 10.88 -3.10
C SER A 43 -6.55 9.61 -2.45
N LEU A 44 -7.45 8.68 -2.07
CA LEU A 44 -7.05 7.37 -1.58
C LEU A 44 -6.34 6.59 -2.69
N PRO A 45 -5.25 5.85 -2.36
CA PRO A 45 -4.69 4.87 -3.26
C PRO A 45 -5.74 3.83 -3.64
N THR A 46 -5.71 3.37 -4.90
CA THR A 46 -6.63 2.34 -5.40
C THR A 46 -6.23 0.93 -4.98
N SER A 47 -4.99 0.72 -4.53
CA SER A 47 -4.45 -0.57 -4.10
C SER A 47 -3.32 -0.40 -3.10
N PHE A 48 -3.13 -1.41 -2.24
CA PHE A 48 -2.02 -1.50 -1.29
C PHE A 48 -1.21 -2.79 -1.53
N PRO A 49 0.07 -2.85 -1.10
CA PRO A 49 0.89 -4.04 -1.24
C PRO A 49 0.18 -5.28 -0.70
N ALA A 50 0.10 -6.38 -1.46
CA ALA A 50 -0.66 -7.56 -1.06
C ALA A 50 -0.22 -8.16 0.31
N GLY A 51 1.05 -8.00 0.67
CA GLY A 51 1.60 -8.39 1.97
C GLY A 51 1.37 -7.40 3.10
N THR A 52 0.48 -6.41 2.95
CA THR A 52 0.19 -5.44 4.02
C THR A 52 -0.44 -6.15 5.21
N THR A 53 0.16 -6.00 6.39
CA THR A 53 -0.39 -6.51 7.65
C THR A 53 -1.03 -5.42 8.49
N ILE A 54 -0.49 -4.19 8.42
CA ILE A 54 -0.98 -3.05 9.18
C ILE A 54 -1.22 -1.89 8.22
N LEU A 55 -2.41 -1.30 8.26
CA LEU A 55 -2.78 -0.13 7.46
C LEU A 55 -3.23 1.03 8.34
N GLU A 56 -2.51 2.15 8.30
CA GLU A 56 -2.84 3.37 9.05
C GLU A 56 -3.43 4.44 8.13
N LEU A 57 -4.71 4.76 8.33
CA LEU A 57 -5.49 5.75 7.59
C LEU A 57 -6.07 6.87 8.49
N HIS A 58 -5.79 6.85 9.79
CA HIS A 58 -6.24 7.89 10.73
C HIS A 58 -5.63 9.27 10.44
N ASP A 59 -6.13 10.31 11.12
CA ASP A 59 -5.70 11.70 10.95
C ASP A 59 -5.83 12.24 9.52
N ASN A 60 -6.80 11.71 8.76
CA ASN A 60 -7.13 12.15 7.41
C ASN A 60 -8.49 12.86 7.35
N LEU A 61 -8.95 13.18 6.14
CA LEU A 61 -10.23 13.85 5.86
C LEU A 61 -11.25 12.88 5.26
N LEU A 62 -11.14 11.59 5.61
CA LEU A 62 -11.99 10.52 5.09
C LEU A 62 -13.36 10.57 5.77
N THR A 63 -14.41 10.68 4.98
CA THR A 63 -15.81 10.54 5.44
C THR A 63 -16.35 9.13 5.23
N SER A 64 -15.70 8.36 4.34
CA SER A 64 -16.03 6.99 3.97
C SER A 64 -14.81 6.32 3.32
N LEU A 65 -14.90 5.00 3.10
CA LEU A 65 -13.95 4.23 2.31
C LEU A 65 -14.63 3.67 1.04
N PRO A 66 -13.90 3.51 -0.07
CA PRO A 66 -14.39 2.77 -1.23
C PRO A 66 -14.68 1.32 -0.86
N ASN A 67 -15.78 0.78 -1.38
CA ASN A 67 -16.04 -0.65 -1.31
C ASN A 67 -14.91 -1.42 -2.00
N GLY A 68 -14.50 -2.53 -1.42
CA GLY A 68 -13.47 -3.39 -2.01
C GLY A 68 -12.02 -2.94 -1.77
N LEU A 69 -11.80 -1.77 -1.14
CA LEU A 69 -10.45 -1.24 -0.94
C LEU A 69 -9.52 -2.19 -0.17
N LEU A 70 -10.08 -3.01 0.71
CA LEU A 70 -9.33 -3.93 1.59
C LEU A 70 -9.47 -5.40 1.19
N ASP A 71 -10.27 -5.72 0.17
CA ASP A 71 -10.67 -7.09 -0.12
C ASP A 71 -9.49 -7.98 -0.53
N ASP A 72 -8.50 -7.38 -1.19
CA ASP A 72 -7.30 -8.09 -1.68
C ASP A 72 -6.19 -8.21 -0.63
N LEU A 73 -6.33 -7.57 0.53
CA LEU A 73 -5.31 -7.57 1.59
C LEU A 73 -5.48 -8.78 2.52
N LYS A 74 -5.20 -9.97 1.99
CA LYS A 74 -5.42 -11.26 2.69
C LYS A 74 -4.57 -11.42 3.96
N SER A 75 -3.48 -10.67 4.08
CA SER A 75 -2.58 -10.67 5.24
C SER A 75 -2.86 -9.55 6.25
N LEU A 76 -3.88 -8.72 6.00
CA LEU A 76 -4.21 -7.57 6.85
C LEU A 76 -4.73 -8.03 8.21
N SER A 77 -4.04 -7.63 9.27
CA SER A 77 -4.43 -7.88 10.66
C SER A 77 -5.05 -6.66 11.31
N ASP A 78 -4.47 -5.48 11.07
CA ASP A 78 -4.83 -4.26 11.78
C ASP A 78 -5.09 -3.09 10.82
N VAL A 79 -6.17 -2.37 11.08
CA VAL A 79 -6.53 -1.16 10.36
C VAL A 79 -6.81 -0.05 11.37
N TYR A 80 -6.00 0.99 11.32
CA TYR A 80 -6.20 2.19 12.11
C TYR A 80 -6.89 3.26 11.25
N LEU A 81 -8.20 3.38 11.39
CA LEU A 81 -9.03 4.30 10.62
C LEU A 81 -9.87 5.18 11.55
N ILE A 82 -9.94 6.47 11.24
CA ILE A 82 -10.89 7.39 11.86
C ILE A 82 -11.62 8.11 10.73
N LEU A 83 -12.94 7.98 10.69
CA LEU A 83 -13.79 8.71 9.76
C LEU A 83 -14.24 10.04 10.37
N LYS A 84 -14.11 11.12 9.60
CA LYS A 84 -14.68 12.42 9.92
C LYS A 84 -16.13 12.42 9.46
N ILE A 85 -17.04 12.19 10.40
CA ILE A 85 -18.48 12.36 10.17
C ILE A 85 -18.77 13.85 10.39
N LEU A 86 -19.33 14.51 9.36
CA LEU A 86 -19.79 15.90 9.44
C LEU A 86 -21.06 16.00 10.26
#